data_AF-A0A9W7FEH2-F1
#
_entry.id   AF-A0A9W7FEH2-F1
#
_cell.length_a   1.000
_cell.length_b   1.000
_cell.length_c   1.000
_cell.angle_alpha   90.00
_cell.angle_beta   90.00
_cell.angle_gamma   90.00
#
_symmetry.space_group_name_H-M   'P 1'
#
loop_
_entity.id
_entity.type
_entity.pdbx_description
1 polymer ?
#
loop_
_entity_poly.entity_id
_entity_poly.type
_entity_poly.pdbx_seq_one_letter_code
_entity_poly.pdbx_strand_id
1 'polypeptide(L)'
;MFLKLNKPTPTEEEDIFANLSHFSLDIITVFAKRPLTIRAFLFIGRIFSISSEYVVTQHIRADELAFQTAMLAFSGTLFAMSLKKEFIFFSDNLSKAEMRLYSHLKHSLTPAEFKSLLTKTAEVKTFGPKATVINEMSNENNDYLLWLLEGSFDIVKNGELLRENVKKFDSRSHGFIGDVSFMDRLYSESIVGIPIATIVASGEGAKFLVFDGKKLRKEMKRCQRYDSCLRGFLARGMQKKISDLVSSPPGGDARP
;
A
#
# COMPACT_ATOMS: atom_id res chain seq x y z
N MET A 1 -28.61 26.67 58.30
CA MET A 1 -29.62 26.11 57.38
C MET A 1 -28.91 25.10 56.48
N PHE A 2 -28.81 23.85 56.93
CA PHE A 2 -28.14 22.80 56.17
C PHE A 2 -29.10 22.29 55.09
N LEU A 3 -28.71 22.44 53.83
CA LEU A 3 -29.38 21.79 52.70
C LEU A 3 -29.35 20.28 52.95
N LYS A 4 -30.50 19.68 53.28
CA LYS A 4 -30.69 18.24 53.18
C LYS A 4 -30.53 17.88 51.70
N LEU A 5 -29.34 17.45 51.31
CA LEU A 5 -29.15 16.69 50.08
C LEU A 5 -30.01 15.43 50.23
N ASN A 6 -31.13 15.39 49.51
CA ASN A 6 -31.90 14.17 49.34
C ASN A 6 -30.94 13.13 48.76
N LYS A 7 -30.71 12.06 49.52
CA LYS A 7 -30.01 10.91 48.98
C LYS A 7 -30.89 10.34 47.87
N PRO A 8 -30.34 10.09 46.68
CA PRO A 8 -31.09 9.46 45.61
C PRO A 8 -31.66 8.13 46.11
N THR A 9 -32.88 7.84 45.69
CA THR A 9 -33.52 6.55 45.99
C THR A 9 -32.73 5.43 45.30
N PRO A 10 -32.74 4.18 45.82
CA PRO A 10 -31.89 3.09 45.30
C PRO A 10 -32.03 2.86 43.79
N THR A 11 -33.21 3.10 43.25
CA THR A 11 -33.53 3.05 41.81
C THR A 11 -32.86 4.15 40.99
N GLU A 12 -32.67 5.34 41.56
CA GLU A 12 -31.99 6.46 40.88
C GLU A 12 -30.47 6.25 40.83
N GLU A 13 -29.88 5.63 41.86
CA GLU A 13 -28.45 5.27 41.85
C GLU A 13 -28.16 4.19 40.80
N GLU A 14 -29.02 3.17 40.69
CA GLU A 14 -28.93 2.12 39.67
C GLU A 14 -28.97 2.69 38.25
N ASP A 15 -29.88 3.63 37.98
CA ASP A 15 -29.97 4.32 36.68
C ASP A 15 -28.70 5.15 36.39
N ILE A 16 -28.15 5.84 37.39
CA ILE A 16 -26.91 6.60 37.24
C ILE A 16 -25.74 5.67 36.90
N PHE A 17 -25.61 4.53 37.59
CA PHE A 17 -24.54 3.58 37.30
C PHE A 17 -24.70 2.87 35.95
N ALA A 18 -25.93 2.55 35.56
CA ALA A 18 -26.23 2.01 34.23
C ALA A 18 -25.81 3.00 33.14
N ASN A 19 -26.21 4.27 33.27
CA ASN A 19 -25.85 5.33 32.33
C ASN A 19 -24.33 5.58 32.29
N LEU A 20 -23.67 5.58 33.45
CA LEU A 20 -22.21 5.76 33.53
C LEU A 20 -21.45 4.58 32.90
N SER A 21 -21.98 3.36 33.03
CA SER A 21 -21.43 2.15 32.40
C SER A 21 -21.54 2.23 30.88
N HIS A 22 -22.72 2.61 30.36
CA HIS A 22 -22.92 2.82 28.93
C HIS A 22 -22.01 3.93 28.38
N PHE A 23 -21.90 5.05 29.11
CA PHE A 23 -21.01 6.16 28.76
C PHE A 23 -19.52 5.75 28.76
N SER A 24 -19.09 4.95 29.74
CA SER A 24 -17.70 4.48 29.83
C SER A 24 -17.36 3.51 28.69
N LEU A 25 -18.28 2.61 28.36
CA LEU A 25 -18.15 1.68 27.24
C LEU A 25 -18.09 2.45 25.91
N ASP A 26 -18.84 3.54 25.80
CA ASP A 26 -18.79 4.46 24.68
C ASP A 26 -17.45 5.17 24.51
N ILE A 27 -16.89 5.71 25.60
CA ILE A 27 -15.57 6.33 25.56
C ILE A 27 -14.51 5.32 25.10
N ILE A 28 -14.52 4.10 25.65
CA ILE A 28 -13.54 3.07 25.29
C ILE A 28 -13.67 2.68 23.81
N THR A 29 -14.89 2.61 23.29
CA THR A 29 -15.14 2.25 21.88
C THR A 29 -14.76 3.36 20.91
N VAL A 30 -14.88 4.62 21.34
CA VAL A 30 -14.43 5.80 20.60
C VAL A 30 -12.90 5.88 20.50
N PHE A 31 -12.18 5.68 21.61
CA PHE A 31 -10.73 5.90 21.65
C PHE A 31 -9.88 4.68 21.28
N ALA A 32 -10.44 3.46 21.29
CA ALA A 32 -9.70 2.26 20.93
C ALA A 32 -9.48 2.15 19.39
N LYS A 33 -8.24 1.84 18.99
CA LYS A 33 -7.94 1.41 17.61
C LYS A 33 -8.53 0.02 17.38
N ARG A 34 -9.74 -0.03 16.82
CA ARG A 34 -10.47 -1.27 16.53
C ARG A 34 -10.52 -1.57 15.02
N PRO A 35 -10.55 -2.86 14.62
CA PRO A 35 -10.80 -3.27 13.23
C PRO A 35 -12.18 -2.79 12.72
N LEU A 36 -12.33 -2.70 11.39
CA LEU A 36 -13.56 -2.23 10.72
C LEU A 36 -14.81 -2.99 11.18
N THR A 37 -14.71 -4.30 11.36
CA THR A 37 -15.82 -5.16 11.79
C THR A 37 -16.40 -4.71 13.13
N ILE A 38 -15.54 -4.43 14.11
CA ILE A 38 -15.98 -3.93 15.42
C ILE A 38 -16.64 -2.56 15.27
N ARG A 39 -16.12 -1.67 14.43
CA ARG A 39 -16.73 -0.35 14.17
C ARG A 39 -18.11 -0.46 13.51
N ALA A 40 -18.28 -1.42 12.59
CA ALA A 40 -19.57 -1.72 11.99
C ALA A 40 -20.57 -2.23 13.03
N PHE A 41 -20.17 -3.20 13.86
CA PHE A 41 -21.02 -3.71 14.95
C PHE A 41 -21.38 -2.65 15.97
N LEU A 42 -20.48 -1.70 16.28
CA LEU A 42 -20.78 -0.58 17.17
C LEU A 42 -21.82 0.36 16.57
N PHE A 43 -21.68 0.72 15.30
CA PHE A 43 -22.66 1.57 14.61
C PHE A 43 -24.03 0.89 14.53
N ILE A 44 -24.07 -0.38 14.12
CA ILE A 44 -25.30 -1.18 14.05
C ILE A 44 -25.92 -1.37 15.44
N GLY A 45 -25.10 -1.67 16.45
CA GLY A 45 -25.52 -1.82 17.84
C GLY A 45 -26.17 -0.54 18.38
N ARG A 46 -25.64 0.64 18.01
CA ARG A 46 -26.24 1.92 18.41
C ARG A 46 -27.61 2.17 17.75
N ILE A 47 -27.77 1.81 16.48
CA ILE A 47 -29.08 1.86 15.81
C ILE A 47 -30.08 0.96 16.56
N PHE A 48 -29.67 -0.26 16.91
CA PHE A 48 -30.52 -1.18 17.66
C PHE A 48 -30.84 -0.70 19.08
N SER A 49 -29.89 -0.06 19.77
CA SER A 49 -30.12 0.52 21.11
C SER A 49 -31.21 1.59 21.07
N ILE A 50 -31.08 2.58 20.16
CA ILE A 50 -32.07 3.65 19.96
C ILE A 50 -33.43 3.03 19.59
N SER A 51 -33.42 2.04 18.69
CA SER A 51 -34.65 1.38 18.23
C SER A 51 -35.34 0.61 19.36
N SER A 52 -34.58 -0.07 20.22
CA SER A 52 -35.10 -0.85 21.33
C SER A 52 -35.80 0.04 22.35
N GLU A 53 -35.18 1.15 22.74
CA GLU A 53 -35.79 2.11 23.67
C GLU A 53 -37.08 2.71 23.11
N TYR A 54 -37.09 3.07 21.83
CA TYR A 54 -38.27 3.57 21.16
C TYR A 54 -39.43 2.56 21.20
N VAL A 55 -39.15 1.29 20.89
CA VAL A 55 -40.17 0.22 20.87
C VAL A 55 -40.80 0.02 22.25
N VAL A 56 -39.98 0.00 23.31
CA VAL A 56 -40.44 -0.28 24.68
C VAL A 56 -41.24 0.87 25.26
N THR A 57 -40.77 2.10 25.11
CA THR A 57 -41.31 3.26 25.85
C THR A 57 -42.27 4.11 25.03
N GLN A 58 -42.26 3.97 23.69
CA GLN A 58 -42.96 4.87 22.74
C GLN A 58 -42.61 6.36 22.93
N HIS A 59 -41.62 6.68 23.77
CA HIS A 59 -41.17 8.02 24.12
C HIS A 59 -39.72 7.98 24.60
N ILE A 60 -38.83 8.58 23.81
CA ILE A 60 -37.44 8.81 24.23
C ILE A 60 -37.34 10.21 24.80
N ARG A 61 -36.73 10.36 25.97
CA ARG A 61 -36.48 11.67 26.56
C ARG A 61 -35.56 12.49 25.66
N ALA A 62 -35.79 13.80 25.58
CA ALA A 62 -35.07 14.67 24.65
C ALA A 62 -33.55 14.73 24.90
N ASP A 63 -33.13 14.65 26.17
CA ASP A 63 -31.72 14.61 26.56
C ASP A 63 -31.03 13.31 26.15
N GLU A 64 -31.69 12.17 26.37
CA GLU A 64 -31.19 10.86 25.95
C GLU A 64 -31.12 10.75 24.42
N LEU A 65 -32.15 11.22 23.71
CA LEU A 65 -32.17 11.23 22.25
C LEU A 65 -31.01 12.06 21.68
N ALA A 66 -30.75 13.24 22.27
CA ALA A 66 -29.65 14.10 21.86
C ALA A 66 -28.29 13.41 22.07
N PHE A 67 -28.12 12.76 23.22
CA PHE A 67 -26.90 12.00 23.53
C PHE A 67 -26.69 10.82 22.58
N GLN A 68 -27.70 9.97 22.38
CA GLN A 68 -27.60 8.80 21.50
C GLN A 68 -27.38 9.20 20.04
N THR A 69 -28.00 10.29 19.59
CA THR A 69 -27.78 10.83 18.23
C THR A 69 -26.36 11.32 18.06
N ALA A 70 -25.79 12.03 19.05
CA ALA A 70 -24.40 12.47 19.01
C ALA A 70 -23.43 11.28 18.96
N MET A 71 -23.67 10.24 19.77
CA MET A 71 -22.87 9.02 19.77
C MET A 71 -23.01 8.22 18.46
N LEU A 72 -24.20 8.20 17.86
CA LEU A 72 -24.44 7.60 16.56
C LEU A 72 -23.71 8.36 15.45
N ALA A 73 -23.76 9.69 15.46
CA ALA A 73 -23.03 10.53 14.50
C ALA A 73 -21.51 10.33 14.62
N PHE A 74 -21.00 10.22 15.84
CA PHE A 74 -19.59 10.00 16.09
C PHE A 74 -19.12 8.60 15.65
N SER A 75 -19.86 7.55 16.03
CA SER A 75 -19.58 6.18 15.58
C SER A 75 -19.71 6.02 14.06
N GLY A 76 -20.72 6.66 13.46
CA GLY A 76 -20.92 6.73 12.02
C GLY A 76 -19.77 7.42 11.30
N THR A 77 -19.26 8.53 11.85
CA THR A 77 -18.08 9.24 11.29
C THR A 77 -16.83 8.36 11.35
N LEU A 78 -16.57 7.70 12.48
CA LEU A 78 -15.43 6.78 12.60
C LEU A 78 -15.56 5.57 11.66
N PHE A 79 -16.76 5.03 11.50
CA PHE A 79 -17.04 3.95 10.56
C PHE A 79 -16.82 4.43 9.11
N ALA A 80 -17.37 5.58 8.72
CA ALA A 80 -17.18 6.18 7.40
C ALA A 80 -15.71 6.49 7.10
N MET A 81 -14.93 6.99 8.07
CA MET A 81 -13.48 7.16 7.92
C MET A 81 -12.74 5.83 7.72
N SER A 82 -13.25 4.74 8.30
CA SER A 82 -12.71 3.39 8.12
C SER A 82 -13.07 2.85 6.74
N LEU A 83 -14.32 3.03 6.31
CA LEU A 83 -14.78 2.70 4.97
C LEU A 83 -14.02 3.50 3.92
N LYS A 84 -13.74 4.79 4.11
CA LYS A 84 -12.96 5.59 3.16
C LYS A 84 -11.59 4.98 2.88
N LYS A 85 -10.93 4.41 3.89
CA LYS A 85 -9.63 3.73 3.71
C LYS A 85 -9.75 2.46 2.86
N GLU A 86 -10.84 1.72 3.00
CA GLU A 86 -11.11 0.51 2.22
C GLU A 86 -11.75 0.80 0.85
N PHE A 87 -12.54 1.87 0.72
CA PHE A 87 -13.34 2.20 -0.47
C PHE A 87 -12.57 3.01 -1.51
N ILE A 88 -11.68 3.92 -1.09
CA ILE A 88 -10.64 4.48 -1.98
C ILE A 88 -9.84 3.34 -2.62
N PHE A 89 -9.76 2.20 -1.93
CA PHE A 89 -9.04 1.04 -2.40
C PHE A 89 -9.88 0.13 -3.34
N PHE A 90 -11.20 -0.01 -3.15
CA PHE A 90 -12.07 -0.73 -4.08
C PHE A 90 -12.36 0.02 -5.39
N SER A 91 -12.32 1.35 -5.38
CA SER A 91 -12.69 2.18 -6.55
C SER A 91 -11.63 2.20 -7.66
N ASP A 92 -10.35 1.98 -7.33
CA ASP A 92 -9.26 1.97 -8.31
C ASP A 92 -8.89 0.53 -8.67
N ASN A 93 -9.54 0.00 -9.70
CA ASN A 93 -9.15 -1.28 -10.29
C ASN A 93 -7.66 -1.23 -10.70
N LEU A 94 -6.86 -2.19 -10.20
CA LEU A 94 -5.50 -2.39 -10.68
C LEU A 94 -5.52 -2.57 -12.20
N SER A 95 -4.71 -1.81 -12.92
CA SER A 95 -4.52 -2.00 -14.35
C SER A 95 -4.02 -3.41 -14.64
N LYS A 96 -4.22 -3.92 -15.87
CA LYS A 96 -3.74 -5.27 -16.25
C LYS A 96 -2.24 -5.46 -15.98
N ALA A 97 -1.44 -4.41 -16.13
CA ALA A 97 -0.01 -4.45 -15.90
C ALA A 97 0.34 -4.45 -14.40
N GLU A 98 -0.36 -3.63 -13.59
CA GLU A 98 -0.24 -3.68 -12.12
C GLU A 98 -0.69 -5.04 -11.57
N MET A 99 -1.75 -5.65 -12.13
CA MET A 99 -2.20 -6.99 -11.76
C MET A 99 -1.15 -8.07 -12.05
N ARG A 100 -0.37 -7.93 -13.14
CA ARG A 100 0.75 -8.85 -13.41
C ARG A 100 1.83 -8.71 -12.36
N LEU A 101 2.24 -7.49 -12.02
CA LEU A 101 3.21 -7.26 -10.94
C LEU A 101 2.68 -7.78 -9.59
N TYR A 102 1.41 -7.51 -9.28
CA TYR A 102 0.74 -8.03 -8.09
C TYR A 102 0.73 -9.55 -8.04
N SER A 103 0.54 -10.25 -9.17
CA SER A 103 0.52 -11.71 -9.21
C SER A 103 1.80 -12.35 -8.68
N HIS A 104 2.94 -11.64 -8.78
CA HIS A 104 4.21 -12.07 -8.21
C HIS A 104 4.38 -11.76 -6.71
N LEU A 105 3.62 -10.80 -6.20
CA LEU A 105 3.66 -10.33 -4.80
C LEU A 105 2.44 -10.81 -3.97
N LYS A 106 1.47 -11.49 -4.61
CA LYS A 106 0.18 -11.91 -4.04
C LYS A 106 0.27 -12.72 -2.75
N HIS A 107 1.40 -13.40 -2.54
CA HIS A 107 1.62 -14.26 -1.37
C HIS A 107 1.99 -13.46 -0.11
N SER A 108 2.31 -12.18 -0.26
CA SER A 108 2.88 -11.37 0.82
C SER A 108 2.12 -10.07 1.08
N LEU A 109 1.37 -9.57 0.09
CA LEU A 109 0.60 -8.34 0.19
C LEU A 109 -0.83 -8.58 -0.28
N THR A 110 -1.77 -7.97 0.41
CA THR A 110 -3.14 -7.82 -0.10
C THR A 110 -3.14 -6.86 -1.29
N PRO A 111 -4.17 -6.91 -2.16
CA PRO A 111 -4.34 -5.93 -3.23
C PRO A 111 -4.30 -4.47 -2.68
N ALA A 112 -4.83 -4.27 -1.47
CA ALA A 112 -4.88 -3.00 -0.74
C ALA A 112 -3.51 -2.43 -0.44
N GLU A 113 -2.72 -3.25 0.23
CA GLU A 113 -1.34 -2.94 0.58
C GLU A 113 -0.50 -2.69 -0.68
N PHE A 114 -0.69 -3.51 -1.73
CA PHE A 114 0.03 -3.35 -2.98
C PHE A 114 -0.30 -2.03 -3.69
N LYS A 115 -1.58 -1.68 -3.86
CA LYS A 115 -1.96 -0.42 -4.48
C LYS A 115 -1.49 0.78 -3.65
N SER A 116 -1.63 0.71 -2.32
CA SER A 116 -1.10 1.75 -1.43
C SER A 116 0.40 1.96 -1.60
N LEU A 117 1.17 0.86 -1.73
CA LEU A 117 2.61 0.91 -2.01
C LEU A 117 2.87 1.59 -3.36
N LEU A 118 2.17 1.17 -4.42
CA LEU A 118 2.31 1.76 -5.75
C LEU A 118 2.03 3.26 -5.74
N THR A 119 0.89 3.69 -5.23
CA THR A 119 0.49 5.11 -5.22
C THR A 119 1.49 6.00 -4.48
N LYS A 120 2.19 5.47 -3.46
CA LYS A 120 3.16 6.24 -2.68
C LYS A 120 4.57 6.26 -3.28
N THR A 121 4.95 5.21 -4.01
CA THR A 121 6.35 4.96 -4.36
C THR A 121 6.60 4.91 -5.86
N ALA A 122 5.57 4.72 -6.68
CA ALA A 122 5.69 4.50 -8.10
C ALA A 122 4.92 5.53 -8.93
N GLU A 123 5.45 5.83 -10.10
CA GLU A 123 4.83 6.66 -11.13
C GLU A 123 4.93 5.97 -12.48
N VAL A 124 3.95 6.20 -13.36
CA VAL A 124 3.99 5.67 -14.72
C VAL A 124 4.63 6.72 -15.63
N LYS A 125 5.73 6.37 -16.30
CA LYS A 125 6.44 7.23 -17.24
C LYS A 125 6.50 6.59 -18.62
N THR A 126 6.21 7.38 -19.64
CA THR A 126 6.30 6.97 -21.05
C THR A 126 7.50 7.67 -21.67
N PHE A 127 8.33 6.90 -22.36
CA PHE A 127 9.53 7.32 -23.04
C PHE A 127 9.38 7.07 -24.53
N GLY A 128 9.67 8.10 -25.33
CA GLY A 128 9.70 7.97 -26.79
C GLY A 128 10.85 7.09 -27.27
N PRO A 129 10.88 6.75 -28.57
CA PRO A 129 11.95 5.95 -29.15
C PRO A 129 13.31 6.65 -28.99
N LYS A 130 14.34 5.86 -28.66
CA LYS A 130 15.72 6.31 -28.39
C LYS A 130 15.88 7.24 -27.18
N ALA A 131 14.82 7.46 -26.39
CA ALA A 131 14.93 8.26 -25.17
C ALA A 131 15.72 7.48 -24.09
N THR A 132 16.65 8.17 -23.43
CA THR A 132 17.41 7.58 -22.32
C THR A 132 16.54 7.55 -21.07
N VAL A 133 16.36 6.35 -20.50
CA VAL A 133 15.57 6.09 -19.30
C VAL A 133 16.45 6.16 -18.05
N ILE A 134 17.61 5.48 -18.10
CA ILE A 134 18.67 5.54 -17.07
C ILE A 134 19.97 5.79 -17.81
N ASN A 135 20.81 6.69 -17.28
CA ASN A 135 22.12 6.98 -17.84
C ASN A 135 23.21 6.55 -16.84
N GLU A 136 24.13 5.69 -17.29
CA GLU A 136 25.33 5.23 -16.56
C GLU A 136 26.23 6.38 -16.13
N MET A 137 26.33 7.42 -16.97
CA MET A 137 27.22 8.58 -16.79
C MET A 137 26.57 9.73 -16.00
N SER A 138 25.29 9.63 -15.66
CA SER A 138 24.65 10.68 -14.89
C SER A 138 25.06 10.61 -13.43
N ASN A 139 25.65 11.70 -12.93
CA ASN A 139 25.91 11.90 -11.50
C ASN A 139 24.62 12.15 -10.70
N GLU A 140 23.47 12.26 -11.36
CA GLU A 140 22.20 12.29 -10.65
C GLU A 140 21.99 10.94 -9.97
N ASN A 141 21.53 11.01 -8.72
CA ASN A 141 21.37 9.84 -7.87
C ASN A 141 20.17 9.01 -8.39
N ASN A 142 20.42 8.24 -9.45
CA ASN A 142 19.48 7.41 -10.20
C ASN A 142 19.10 6.18 -9.38
N ASP A 143 18.46 6.43 -8.25
CA ASP A 143 17.95 5.44 -7.33
C ASP A 143 16.52 5.09 -7.72
N TYR A 144 16.39 4.46 -8.88
CA TYR A 144 15.11 4.05 -9.43
C TYR A 144 15.09 2.55 -9.65
N LEU A 145 13.92 1.97 -9.42
CA LEU A 145 13.63 0.59 -9.72
C LEU A 145 12.53 0.59 -10.80
N LEU A 146 12.82 0.08 -11.99
CA LEU A 146 11.90 0.18 -13.13
C LEU A 146 11.25 -1.16 -13.44
N TRP A 147 9.98 -1.12 -13.81
CA TRP A 147 9.25 -2.25 -14.34
C TRP A 147 8.67 -1.90 -15.70
N LEU A 148 9.04 -2.64 -16.74
CA LEU A 148 8.52 -2.44 -18.10
C LEU A 148 7.04 -2.84 -18.15
N LEU A 149 6.16 -1.90 -18.49
CA LEU A 149 4.73 -2.14 -18.70
C LEU A 149 4.44 -2.48 -20.16
N GLU A 150 4.95 -1.66 -21.09
CA GLU A 150 4.70 -1.75 -22.54
C GLU A 150 5.94 -1.28 -23.32
N GLY A 151 6.11 -1.77 -24.55
CA GLY A 151 7.20 -1.37 -25.46
C GLY A 151 8.49 -2.18 -25.28
N SER A 152 9.63 -1.58 -25.63
CA SER A 152 10.94 -2.24 -25.54
C SER A 152 12.06 -1.32 -25.10
N PHE A 153 13.13 -1.90 -24.59
CA PHE A 153 14.34 -1.16 -24.25
C PHE A 153 15.59 -1.91 -24.63
N ASP A 154 16.67 -1.15 -24.75
CA ASP A 154 18.01 -1.61 -25.00
C ASP A 154 18.88 -1.34 -23.77
N ILE A 155 19.83 -2.25 -23.52
CA ILE A 155 20.82 -2.11 -22.46
C ILE A 155 22.15 -1.79 -23.12
N VAL A 156 22.69 -0.61 -22.83
CA VAL A 156 23.94 -0.10 -23.40
C VAL A 156 24.93 0.11 -22.26
N LYS A 157 26.16 -0.38 -22.39
CA LYS A 157 27.23 -0.17 -21.40
C LYS A 157 28.46 0.35 -22.11
N ASN A 158 29.04 1.44 -21.62
CA ASN A 158 30.20 2.08 -22.25
C ASN A 158 30.01 2.38 -23.75
N GLY A 159 28.77 2.68 -24.17
CA GLY A 159 28.42 2.89 -25.59
C GLY A 159 28.23 1.63 -26.42
N GLU A 160 28.50 0.43 -25.88
CA GLU A 160 28.26 -0.84 -26.54
C GLU A 160 26.89 -1.41 -26.19
N LEU A 161 26.18 -1.93 -27.20
CA LEU A 161 24.87 -2.55 -27.05
C LEU A 161 25.03 -3.95 -26.45
N LEU A 162 24.65 -4.13 -25.19
CA LEU A 162 24.69 -5.43 -24.50
C LEU A 162 23.48 -6.30 -24.80
N ARG A 163 22.30 -5.68 -24.89
CA ARG A 163 21.04 -6.35 -25.25
C ARG A 163 20.15 -5.40 -26.03
N GLU A 164 19.60 -5.89 -27.14
CA GLU A 164 18.72 -5.14 -28.02
C GLU A 164 17.26 -5.61 -27.89
N ASN A 165 16.32 -4.69 -28.11
CA ASN A 165 14.91 -4.93 -28.36
C ASN A 165 14.27 -5.84 -27.29
N VAL A 166 14.51 -5.53 -26.01
CA VAL A 166 13.89 -6.24 -24.88
C VAL A 166 12.40 -5.85 -24.82
N LYS A 167 11.59 -6.49 -25.67
CA LYS A 167 10.17 -6.17 -25.98
C LYS A 167 9.15 -6.68 -24.98
N LYS A 168 9.60 -7.58 -24.11
CA LYS A 168 8.86 -8.09 -22.98
C LYS A 168 9.93 -8.69 -22.09
N PHE A 169 9.81 -8.44 -20.80
CA PHE A 169 10.18 -9.50 -19.89
C PHE A 169 9.25 -10.66 -20.28
N ASP A 170 9.76 -11.57 -21.11
CA ASP A 170 9.06 -12.79 -21.47
C ASP A 170 8.54 -13.38 -20.16
N SER A 171 7.47 -14.14 -20.20
CA SER A 171 6.91 -14.81 -19.01
C SER A 171 7.95 -15.57 -18.14
N ARG A 172 9.18 -15.72 -18.66
CA ARG A 172 10.38 -16.25 -18.03
C ARG A 172 11.36 -15.22 -17.48
N SER A 173 11.50 -14.00 -17.96
CA SER A 173 12.38 -13.05 -17.29
C SER A 173 11.56 -12.36 -16.17
N HIS A 174 12.02 -12.45 -14.94
CA HIS A 174 11.37 -11.84 -13.78
C HIS A 174 12.38 -10.90 -13.16
N GLY A 175 12.10 -9.60 -13.17
CA GLY A 175 12.93 -8.69 -12.41
C GLY A 175 12.65 -7.24 -12.73
N PHE A 176 12.87 -6.42 -11.72
CA PHE A 176 13.02 -5.00 -11.93
C PHE A 176 14.34 -4.71 -12.67
N ILE A 177 14.36 -3.60 -13.39
CA ILE A 177 15.59 -2.98 -13.88
C ILE A 177 16.13 -2.09 -12.76
N GLY A 178 17.44 -2.15 -12.50
CA GLY A 178 18.06 -1.47 -11.37
C GLY A 178 17.96 -2.25 -10.05
N ASP A 179 17.53 -3.51 -10.06
CA ASP A 179 17.41 -4.36 -8.88
C ASP A 179 18.76 -4.57 -8.15
N VAL A 180 19.85 -4.79 -8.89
CA VAL A 180 21.19 -4.94 -8.31
C VAL A 180 21.63 -3.65 -7.61
N SER A 181 21.54 -2.51 -8.28
CA SER A 181 21.92 -1.21 -7.71
C SER A 181 21.04 -0.83 -6.52
N PHE A 182 19.75 -1.14 -6.56
CA PHE A 182 18.83 -0.91 -5.44
C PHE A 182 19.15 -1.81 -4.24
N MET A 183 19.45 -3.09 -4.48
CA MET A 183 19.83 -4.05 -3.43
C MET A 183 21.19 -3.72 -2.81
N ASP A 184 22.18 -3.32 -3.60
CA ASP A 184 23.46 -2.87 -3.09
C ASP A 184 23.27 -1.72 -2.10
N ARG A 185 22.54 -0.67 -2.49
CA ARG A 185 22.21 0.47 -1.61
C ARG A 185 21.40 0.09 -0.37
N LEU A 186 20.62 -0.99 -0.43
CA LEU A 186 19.88 -1.51 0.73
C LEU A 186 20.80 -2.12 1.79
N TYR A 187 22.00 -2.59 1.41
CA TYR A 187 22.95 -3.24 2.32
C TYR A 187 24.18 -2.39 2.64
N SER A 188 24.68 -1.62 1.66
CA SER A 188 25.96 -0.91 1.78
C SER A 188 25.85 0.45 2.45
N GLU A 189 24.63 0.97 2.69
CA GLU A 189 24.35 2.38 3.04
C GLU A 189 25.07 3.41 2.15
N SER A 190 25.68 2.97 1.05
CA SER A 190 26.47 3.82 0.17
C SER A 190 25.53 4.75 -0.59
N ILE A 191 25.92 6.03 -0.62
CA ILE A 191 25.12 7.10 -1.23
C ILE A 191 25.28 7.09 -2.76
N VAL A 192 26.31 6.42 -3.28
CA VAL A 192 26.73 6.45 -4.69
C VAL A 192 26.59 5.05 -5.30
N GLY A 193 25.38 4.69 -5.72
CA GLY A 193 25.19 3.55 -6.60
C GLY A 193 25.19 4.03 -8.05
N ILE A 194 26.31 3.83 -8.74
CA ILE A 194 26.40 4.16 -10.17
C ILE A 194 25.59 3.10 -10.93
N PRO A 195 24.62 3.49 -11.79
CA PRO A 195 23.94 2.54 -12.63
C PRO A 195 24.95 1.81 -13.53
N ILE A 196 24.88 0.48 -13.58
CA ILE A 196 25.87 -0.38 -14.26
C ILE A 196 25.77 -0.32 -15.80
N ALA A 197 24.66 0.22 -16.30
CA ALA A 197 24.39 0.35 -17.72
C ALA A 197 23.35 1.46 -17.96
N THR A 198 23.39 2.01 -19.16
CA THR A 198 22.39 2.92 -19.72
C THR A 198 21.22 2.12 -20.26
N ILE A 199 20.00 2.56 -19.95
CA ILE A 199 18.75 1.97 -20.45
C ILE A 199 18.15 2.96 -21.43
N VAL A 200 17.90 2.51 -22.66
CA VAL A 200 17.35 3.34 -23.74
C VAL A 200 16.05 2.72 -24.22
N ALA A 201 14.98 3.51 -24.33
CA ALA A 201 13.74 3.02 -24.93
C ALA A 201 13.95 2.73 -26.42
N SER A 202 13.51 1.57 -26.90
CA SER A 202 13.72 1.11 -28.28
C SER A 202 12.42 0.89 -29.04
N GLY A 203 12.52 0.61 -30.34
CA GLY A 203 11.36 0.42 -31.21
C GLY A 203 10.44 1.65 -31.28
N GLU A 204 9.20 1.50 -30.82
CA GLU A 204 8.17 2.55 -30.76
C GLU A 204 8.24 3.39 -29.47
N GLY A 205 9.15 3.06 -28.55
CA GLY A 205 9.24 3.62 -27.21
C GLY A 205 8.89 2.60 -26.13
N ALA A 206 8.86 3.05 -24.88
CA ALA A 206 8.57 2.20 -23.73
C ALA A 206 7.85 2.94 -22.61
N LYS A 207 6.98 2.20 -21.92
CA LYS A 207 6.25 2.66 -20.76
C LYS A 207 6.71 1.88 -19.55
N PHE A 208 7.17 2.60 -18.52
CA PHE A 208 7.68 2.02 -17.29
C PHE A 208 6.84 2.44 -16.09
N LEU A 209 6.73 1.53 -15.14
CA LEU A 209 6.41 1.85 -13.76
C LEU A 209 7.73 2.12 -13.04
N VAL A 210 7.93 3.37 -12.65
CA VAL A 210 9.18 3.89 -12.07
C VAL A 210 8.99 4.04 -10.58
N PHE A 211 9.70 3.23 -9.80
CA PHE A 211 9.70 3.34 -8.34
C PHE A 211 10.83 4.26 -7.90
N ASP A 212 10.49 5.26 -7.09
CA ASP A 212 11.45 6.11 -6.37
C ASP A 212 12.07 5.30 -5.23
N GLY A 213 13.36 4.98 -5.36
CA GLY A 213 14.07 4.11 -4.42
C GLY A 213 14.11 4.68 -3.00
N LYS A 214 14.18 6.00 -2.83
CA LYS A 214 14.15 6.65 -1.50
C LYS A 214 12.79 6.49 -0.85
N LYS A 215 11.70 6.75 -1.59
CA LYS A 215 10.33 6.55 -1.09
C LYS A 215 10.06 5.08 -0.80
N LEU A 216 10.50 4.18 -1.68
CA LEU A 216 10.33 2.74 -1.53
C LEU A 216 11.04 2.22 -0.28
N ARG A 217 12.31 2.60 -0.06
CA ARG A 217 13.04 2.24 1.17
C ARG A 217 12.40 2.82 2.42
N LYS A 218 11.86 4.05 2.36
CA LYS A 218 11.13 4.64 3.49
C LYS A 218 9.89 3.83 3.85
N GLU A 219 9.13 3.36 2.86
CA GLU A 219 7.98 2.48 3.11
C GLU A 219 8.40 1.08 3.57
N MET A 220 9.52 0.52 3.06
CA MET A 220 10.10 -0.73 3.57
C MET A 220 10.50 -0.61 5.05
N LYS A 221 11.18 0.47 5.45
CA LYS A 221 11.53 0.72 6.87
C LYS A 221 10.31 0.88 7.77
N ARG A 222 9.20 1.40 7.24
CA ARG A 222 7.94 1.58 7.98
C ARG A 222 7.14 0.30 8.15
N CYS A 223 7.28 -0.65 7.23
CA CYS A 223 6.46 -1.85 7.19
C CYS A 223 7.30 -3.10 6.89
N GLN A 224 7.51 -3.93 7.91
CA GLN A 224 8.29 -5.18 7.79
C GLN A 224 7.74 -6.13 6.71
N ARG A 225 6.44 -6.12 6.46
CA ARG A 225 5.81 -6.89 5.37
C ARG A 225 6.27 -6.40 3.99
N TYR A 226 6.35 -5.08 3.80
CA TYR A 226 6.83 -4.50 2.55
C TYR A 226 8.30 -4.84 2.33
N ASP A 227 9.12 -4.71 3.37
CA ASP A 227 10.53 -5.05 3.34
C ASP A 227 10.76 -6.53 2.95
N SER A 228 10.12 -7.46 3.68
CA SER A 228 10.26 -8.90 3.44
C SER A 228 9.77 -9.30 2.05
N CYS A 229 8.64 -8.75 1.62
CA CYS A 229 8.05 -9.00 0.31
C CYS A 229 8.96 -8.53 -0.83
N LEU A 230 9.39 -7.26 -0.79
CA LEU A 230 10.22 -6.67 -1.84
C LEU A 230 11.60 -7.32 -1.90
N ARG A 231 12.25 -7.58 -0.75
CA ARG A 231 13.53 -8.30 -0.72
C ARG A 231 13.40 -9.70 -1.29
N GLY A 232 12.37 -10.45 -0.92
CA GLY A 232 12.12 -11.78 -1.45
C GLY A 232 11.84 -11.78 -2.96
N PHE A 233 11.11 -10.77 -3.45
CA PHE A 233 10.87 -10.61 -4.87
C PHE A 233 12.15 -10.26 -5.66
N LEU A 234 12.93 -9.30 -5.17
CA LEU A 234 14.21 -8.90 -5.77
C LEU A 234 15.21 -10.06 -5.78
N ALA A 235 15.33 -10.80 -4.67
CA ALA A 235 16.21 -11.96 -4.58
C ALA A 235 15.84 -13.04 -5.60
N ARG A 236 14.55 -13.37 -5.76
CA ARG A 236 14.09 -14.33 -6.77
C ARG A 236 14.37 -13.85 -8.19
N GLY A 237 14.18 -12.54 -8.45
CA GLY A 237 14.51 -11.95 -9.75
C GLY A 237 15.99 -12.06 -10.08
N MET A 238 16.86 -11.72 -9.13
CA MET A 238 18.31 -11.85 -9.30
C MET A 238 18.76 -13.31 -9.46
N GLN A 239 18.26 -14.23 -8.63
CA GLN A 239 18.55 -15.66 -8.76
C GLN A 239 18.19 -16.18 -10.15
N LYS A 240 17.06 -15.75 -10.70
CA LYS A 240 16.64 -16.12 -12.05
C LYS A 240 17.56 -15.53 -13.12
N LYS A 241 17.91 -14.24 -13.02
CA LYS A 241 18.89 -13.61 -13.93
C LYS A 241 20.23 -14.34 -13.92
N ILE A 242 20.72 -14.74 -12.76
CA ILE A 242 21.95 -15.54 -12.62
C ILE A 242 21.77 -16.91 -13.25
N SER A 243 20.66 -17.60 -12.97
CA SER A 243 20.34 -18.89 -13.58
C SER A 243 20.31 -18.82 -15.10
N ASP A 244 19.68 -17.79 -15.67
CA ASP A 244 19.61 -17.57 -17.13
C ASP A 244 21.01 -17.32 -17.71
N LEU A 245 21.87 -16.59 -17.00
CA LEU A 245 23.27 -16.37 -17.41
C LEU A 245 24.11 -17.65 -17.38
N VAL A 246 23.94 -18.48 -16.36
CA VAL A 246 24.69 -19.74 -16.19
C VAL A 246 24.20 -20.83 -17.15
N SER A 247 22.90 -20.86 -17.43
CA SER A 247 22.29 -21.86 -18.32
C SER A 247 22.37 -21.51 -19.81
N SER A 248 22.75 -20.28 -20.15
CA SER A 248 22.99 -19.89 -21.55
C SER A 248 24.34 -20.48 -22.00
N PRO A 249 24.39 -21.31 -23.06
CA PRO A 249 25.64 -21.88 -23.55
C PRO A 249 26.59 -20.76 -24.01
N PRO A 250 27.89 -20.86 -23.70
CA PRO A 250 28.89 -19.91 -24.18
C PRO A 250 29.03 -20.09 -25.70
N GLY A 251 28.37 -19.23 -26.48
CA GLY A 251 28.48 -19.24 -27.95
C GLY A 251 27.18 -19.43 -28.72
N GLY A 252 26.00 -19.21 -28.13
CA GLY A 252 24.76 -19.10 -28.88
C GLY A 252 24.75 -17.84 -29.75
N ASP A 253 25.29 -17.94 -30.96
CA ASP A 253 25.21 -17.00 -32.08
C ASP A 253 24.03 -16.01 -31.95
N ALA A 254 24.35 -14.74 -31.75
CA ALA A 254 23.50 -13.65 -32.21
C ALA A 254 23.43 -13.76 -33.74
N ARG A 255 22.40 -14.42 -34.26
CA ARG A 255 22.03 -14.30 -35.67
C ARG A 255 20.95 -13.24 -35.81
N PRO A 256 21.05 -12.44 -36.89
CA PRO A 256 20.36 -11.15 -37.06
C PRO A 256 18.84 -11.25 -37.08
#